data_AF-A0A5C9ET92-F1
#
_entry.id   AF-A0A5C9ET92-F1
#
_cell.length_a   1.000
_cell.length_b   1.000
_cell.length_c   1.000
_cell.angle_alpha   90.00
_cell.angle_beta   90.00
_cell.angle_gamma   90.00
#
_symmetry.space_group_name_H-M   'P 1'
#
loop_
_entity.id
_entity.type
_entity.pdbx_description
1 polymer ?
#
loop_
_entity_poly.entity_id
_entity_poly.type
_entity_poly.pdbx_seq_one_letter_code
_entity_poly.pdbx_strand_id
1 'polypeptide(L)'
;MVPDIWFYTVLGILIAFVVFFVVFMVWLKSQFPHPLMMKVLSTLHSALFGYEKAMIELIGGRGYKSHVFPEIVKTMKTIKDEDPKISSLFESKNPKKAMETWMEILKMTGITKTGHIVEKGEDKYQIVIPDCSLSNPIHEIIGDQKGICPMALILASSTAIADESTPIEIDYSSFTPTGTKTDIHFIKEE
;
A
#
# COMPACT_ATOMS: atom_id res chain seq x y z
N MET A 1 14.95 21.52 14.83
CA MET A 1 15.71 21.62 13.56
C MET A 1 16.30 20.30 13.09
N VAL A 2 16.96 19.48 13.91
CA VAL A 2 17.37 18.11 13.49
C VAL A 2 16.19 17.14 13.27
N PRO A 3 15.11 17.15 14.07
CA PRO A 3 13.97 16.24 13.87
C PRO A 3 13.26 16.41 12.52
N ASP A 4 13.18 17.65 12.03
CA ASP A 4 12.46 17.97 10.79
C ASP A 4 13.20 17.40 9.57
N ILE A 5 14.53 17.53 9.51
CA ILE A 5 15.34 17.00 8.40
C ILE A 5 15.24 15.48 8.34
N TRP A 6 15.30 14.79 9.49
CA TRP A 6 15.12 13.34 9.54
C TRP A 6 13.72 12.92 9.11
N PHE A 7 12.68 13.60 9.58
CA PHE A 7 11.31 13.34 9.16
C PHE A 7 11.13 13.48 7.64
N TYR A 8 11.57 14.60 7.04
CA TYR A 8 11.44 14.82 5.59
C TYR A 8 12.31 13.85 4.78
N THR A 9 13.47 13.46 5.29
CA THR A 9 14.33 12.47 4.63
C THR A 9 13.67 11.09 4.61
N VAL A 10 13.15 10.63 5.75
CA VAL A 10 12.50 9.32 5.86
C VAL A 10 11.18 9.30 5.08
N LEU A 11 10.39 10.39 5.13
CA LEU A 11 9.18 10.56 4.33
C LEU A 11 9.48 10.53 2.83
N GLY A 12 10.49 11.28 2.39
CA GLY A 12 10.89 11.33 0.98
C GLY A 12 11.34 9.96 0.45
N ILE A 13 12.09 9.20 1.25
CA ILE A 13 12.49 7.83 0.90
C ILE A 13 11.25 6.93 0.82
N LEU A 14 10.37 6.95 1.82
CA LEU A 14 9.16 6.12 1.82
C LEU A 14 8.31 6.38 0.57
N ILE A 15 8.08 7.66 0.23
CA ILE A 15 7.33 8.06 -0.96
C ILE A 15 8.03 7.55 -2.24
N ALA A 16 9.34 7.75 -2.38
CA ALA A 16 10.09 7.30 -3.55
C ALA A 16 10.00 5.77 -3.75
N PHE A 17 10.02 5.01 -2.65
CA PHE A 17 9.83 3.56 -2.72
C PHE A 17 8.40 3.18 -3.14
N VAL A 18 7.36 3.87 -2.64
CA VAL A 18 5.98 3.64 -3.08
C VAL A 18 5.83 3.92 -4.58
N VAL A 19 6.35 5.04 -5.05
CA VAL A 19 6.37 5.41 -6.49
C VAL A 19 7.03 4.32 -7.31
N PHE A 20 8.25 3.94 -6.93
CA PHE A 20 9.01 2.90 -7.61
C PHE A 20 8.21 1.59 -7.65
N PHE A 21 7.58 1.21 -6.54
CA PHE A 21 6.80 -0.03 -6.47
C PHE A 21 5.63 -0.02 -7.45
N VAL A 22 4.88 1.09 -7.54
CA VAL A 22 3.76 1.23 -8.47
C VAL A 22 4.24 1.15 -9.92
N VAL A 23 5.25 1.93 -10.29
CA VAL A 23 5.82 1.94 -11.65
C VAL A 23 6.35 0.56 -12.02
N PHE A 24 7.07 -0.08 -11.09
CA PHE A 24 7.63 -1.41 -11.29
C PHE A 24 6.55 -2.48 -11.43
N MET A 25 5.44 -2.38 -10.69
CA MET A 25 4.30 -3.30 -10.80
C MET A 25 3.57 -3.15 -12.13
N VAL A 26 3.40 -1.93 -12.64
CA VAL A 26 2.88 -1.68 -14.00
C VAL A 26 3.80 -2.30 -15.05
N TRP A 27 5.11 -2.14 -14.89
CA TRP A 27 6.09 -2.74 -15.78
C TRP A 27 6.08 -4.27 -15.70
N LEU A 28 5.98 -4.86 -14.49
CA LEU A 28 5.80 -6.30 -14.28
C LEU A 28 4.54 -6.84 -14.94
N LYS A 29 3.43 -6.09 -14.95
CA LYS A 29 2.22 -6.50 -15.69
C LYS A 29 2.51 -6.68 -17.19
N SER A 30 3.50 -5.96 -17.74
CA SER A 30 3.86 -6.01 -19.15
C SER A 30 4.92 -7.06 -19.52
N GLN A 31 5.55 -7.72 -18.54
CA GLN A 31 6.62 -8.69 -18.74
C GLN A 31 6.36 -9.96 -17.90
N PHE A 32 6.74 -11.16 -18.36
CA PHE A 32 6.58 -12.36 -17.53
C PHE A 32 7.37 -12.23 -16.21
N PRO A 33 6.81 -12.65 -15.05
CA PRO A 33 7.49 -12.52 -13.76
C PRO A 33 8.76 -13.38 -13.74
N HIS A 34 9.90 -12.72 -13.93
CA HIS A 34 11.21 -13.32 -13.86
C HIS A 34 11.61 -13.49 -12.39
N PRO A 35 12.19 -14.64 -11.97
CA PRO A 35 12.53 -14.91 -10.57
C PRO A 35 13.40 -13.84 -9.90
N LEU A 36 14.31 -13.21 -10.66
CA LEU A 36 15.13 -12.11 -10.16
C LEU A 36 14.29 -10.89 -9.75
N MET A 37 13.22 -10.59 -10.51
CA MET A 37 12.37 -9.43 -10.24
C MET A 37 11.57 -9.62 -8.96
N MET A 38 11.08 -10.83 -8.71
CA MET A 38 10.38 -11.15 -7.44
C MET A 38 11.31 -11.01 -6.23
N LYS A 39 12.60 -11.37 -6.37
CA LYS A 39 13.59 -11.13 -5.32
C LYS A 39 13.81 -9.63 -5.06
N VAL A 40 13.96 -8.83 -6.11
CA VAL A 40 14.08 -7.37 -5.99
C VAL A 40 12.83 -6.79 -5.30
N LEU A 41 11.64 -7.22 -5.73
CA LEU A 41 10.37 -6.79 -5.15
C LEU A 41 10.28 -7.12 -3.66
N SER A 42 10.68 -8.33 -3.27
CA SER A 42 10.75 -8.76 -1.88
C SER A 42 11.71 -7.91 -1.05
N THR A 43 12.89 -7.59 -1.59
CA THR A 43 13.85 -6.72 -0.89
C THR A 43 13.30 -5.31 -0.69
N LEU A 44 12.69 -4.73 -1.72
CA LEU A 44 12.08 -3.41 -1.64
C LEU A 44 10.89 -3.38 -0.67
N HIS A 45 10.08 -4.45 -0.68
CA HIS A 45 8.99 -4.65 0.27
C HIS A 45 9.51 -4.67 1.72
N SER A 46 10.61 -5.37 1.97
CA SER A 46 11.30 -5.40 3.28
C SER A 46 11.72 -4.00 3.71
N ALA A 47 12.35 -3.26 2.79
CA ALA A 47 12.87 -1.92 3.07
C ALA A 47 11.71 -0.96 3.39
N LEU A 48 10.61 -1.01 2.64
CA LEU A 48 9.45 -0.16 2.89
C LEU A 48 8.89 -0.35 4.29
N PHE A 49 8.80 -1.60 4.78
CA PHE A 49 8.40 -1.87 6.15
C PHE A 49 9.36 -1.29 7.18
N GLY A 50 10.66 -1.40 6.96
CA GLY A 50 11.66 -0.79 7.84
C GLY A 50 11.48 0.73 7.95
N TYR A 51 11.23 1.40 6.81
CA TYR A 51 10.98 2.84 6.78
C TYR A 51 9.65 3.22 7.42
N GLU A 52 8.58 2.47 7.15
CA GLU A 52 7.28 2.68 7.76
C GLU A 52 7.36 2.58 9.28
N LYS A 53 8.02 1.53 9.79
CA LYS A 53 8.26 1.35 11.21
C LYS A 53 9.01 2.53 11.80
N ALA A 54 10.11 2.96 11.18
CA ALA A 54 10.88 4.09 11.67
C ALA A 54 10.02 5.35 11.75
N MET A 55 9.14 5.59 10.77
CA MET A 55 8.19 6.70 10.83
C MET A 55 7.20 6.56 11.99
N ILE A 56 6.61 5.37 12.18
CA ILE A 56 5.68 5.12 13.28
C ILE A 56 6.36 5.30 14.64
N GLU A 57 7.61 4.89 14.79
CA GLU A 57 8.39 5.11 16.02
C GLU A 57 8.70 6.59 16.26
N LEU A 58 8.97 7.36 15.20
CA LEU A 58 9.30 8.78 15.30
C LEU A 58 8.09 9.67 15.63
N ILE A 59 6.95 9.45 14.97
CA ILE A 59 5.79 10.38 15.04
C ILE A 59 4.52 9.73 15.59
N GLY A 60 4.59 8.45 15.96
CA GLY A 60 3.46 7.67 16.42
C GLY A 60 2.50 7.26 15.29
N GLY A 61 1.71 6.22 15.53
CA GLY A 61 0.76 5.73 14.53
C GLY A 61 -0.30 6.74 14.12
N ARG A 62 -0.78 7.56 15.07
CA ARG A 62 -1.71 8.66 14.77
C ARG A 62 -1.07 9.69 13.84
N GLY A 63 0.18 10.07 14.10
CA GLY A 63 0.92 11.00 13.25
C GLY A 63 1.14 10.44 11.86
N TYR A 64 1.50 9.15 11.75
CA TYR A 64 1.66 8.47 10.47
C TYR A 64 0.37 8.54 9.65
N LYS A 65 -0.77 8.15 10.23
CA LYS A 65 -2.07 8.17 9.55
C LYS A 65 -2.49 9.60 9.14
N SER A 66 -2.24 10.61 9.96
CA SER A 66 -2.71 11.98 9.67
C SER A 66 -1.77 12.86 8.86
N HIS A 67 -0.47 12.54 8.78
CA HIS A 67 0.52 13.38 8.08
C HIS A 67 1.29 12.64 6.97
N VAL A 68 1.57 11.35 7.14
CA VAL A 68 2.37 10.58 6.17
C VAL A 68 1.48 9.99 5.09
N PHE A 69 0.38 9.33 5.49
CA PHE A 69 -0.55 8.73 4.53
C PHE A 69 -1.12 9.75 3.53
N PRO A 70 -1.59 10.95 3.94
CA PRO A 70 -2.07 11.96 2.98
C PRO A 70 -1.01 12.40 1.96
N GLU A 71 0.25 12.51 2.35
CA GLU A 71 1.34 12.86 1.41
C GLU A 71 1.65 11.72 0.43
N ILE A 72 1.51 10.45 0.86
CA ILE A 72 1.56 9.31 -0.06
C ILE A 72 0.41 9.39 -1.08
N VAL A 73 -0.82 9.64 -0.63
CA VAL A 73 -1.99 9.79 -1.53
C VAL A 73 -1.77 10.92 -2.53
N LYS A 74 -1.31 12.09 -2.05
CA LYS A 74 -1.01 13.25 -2.89
C LYS A 74 0.07 12.94 -3.93
N THR A 75 1.13 12.26 -3.53
CA THR A 75 2.20 11.87 -4.47
C THR A 75 1.68 10.88 -5.50
N MET A 76 0.91 9.88 -5.08
CA MET A 76 0.27 8.93 -5.99
C MET A 76 -0.67 9.60 -6.99
N LYS A 77 -1.38 10.65 -6.57
CA LYS A 77 -2.19 11.48 -7.47
C LYS A 77 -1.34 12.20 -8.51
N THR A 78 -0.21 12.79 -8.13
CA THR A 78 0.71 13.40 -9.10
C THR A 78 1.19 12.38 -10.14
N ILE A 79 1.61 11.19 -9.71
CA ILE A 79 2.13 10.15 -10.63
C ILE A 79 1.02 9.62 -11.55
N LYS A 80 -0.21 9.49 -11.05
CA LYS A 80 -1.38 9.13 -11.87
C LYS A 80 -1.46 10.01 -13.11
N ASP A 81 -1.18 11.31 -12.98
CA ASP A 81 -1.33 12.28 -14.06
C ASP A 81 -0.11 12.33 -15.01
N GLU A 82 0.98 11.61 -14.69
CA GLU A 82 2.23 11.63 -15.47
C GLU A 82 2.34 10.54 -16.56
N ASP A 83 1.69 9.38 -16.41
CA ASP A 83 1.73 8.29 -17.39
C ASP A 83 0.34 7.64 -17.57
N PRO A 84 -0.24 7.61 -18.80
CA PRO A 84 -1.55 7.02 -19.08
C PRO A 84 -1.74 5.57 -18.63
N LYS A 85 -0.67 4.75 -18.64
CA LYS A 85 -0.71 3.37 -18.15
C LYS A 85 -0.87 3.32 -16.64
N ILE A 86 -0.23 4.25 -15.93
CA ILE A 86 -0.41 4.41 -14.48
C ILE A 86 -1.79 5.01 -14.20
N SER A 87 -2.24 5.99 -15.01
CA SER A 87 -3.57 6.60 -14.87
C SER A 87 -4.67 5.55 -14.84
N SER A 88 -4.59 4.56 -15.74
CA SER A 88 -5.56 3.46 -15.83
C SER A 88 -5.71 2.64 -14.54
N LEU A 89 -4.71 2.65 -13.65
CA LEU A 89 -4.78 1.98 -12.35
C LEU A 89 -5.66 2.72 -11.35
N PHE A 90 -5.78 4.03 -11.52
CA PHE A 90 -6.48 4.95 -10.62
C PHE A 90 -7.75 5.55 -11.24
N GLU A 91 -8.09 5.15 -12.48
CA GLU A 91 -9.32 5.50 -13.18
C GLU A 91 -10.46 4.57 -12.75
N SER A 92 -10.78 4.60 -11.47
CA SER A 92 -11.94 3.89 -10.93
C SER A 92 -13.09 4.85 -10.66
N LYS A 93 -14.31 4.41 -11.02
CA LYS A 93 -15.53 5.21 -10.85
C LYS A 93 -15.96 5.36 -9.39
N ASN A 94 -15.47 4.45 -8.52
CA ASN A 94 -15.78 4.44 -7.11
C ASN A 94 -14.67 3.69 -6.32
N PRO A 95 -14.64 3.86 -4.99
CA PRO A 95 -13.67 3.22 -4.10
C PRO A 95 -13.56 1.70 -4.26
N LYS A 96 -14.70 0.98 -4.23
CA LYS A 96 -14.73 -0.48 -4.33
C LYS A 96 -14.07 -1.01 -5.60
N LYS A 97 -14.34 -0.35 -6.73
CA LYS A 97 -13.74 -0.71 -8.02
C LYS A 97 -12.23 -0.46 -8.05
N ALA A 98 -11.74 0.58 -7.35
CA ALA A 98 -10.30 0.84 -7.22
C ALA A 98 -9.62 -0.31 -6.47
N MET A 99 -10.21 -0.73 -5.33
CA MET A 99 -9.73 -1.86 -4.55
C MET A 99 -9.67 -3.14 -5.39
N GLU A 100 -10.75 -3.45 -6.11
CA GLU A 100 -10.85 -4.65 -6.95
C GLU A 100 -9.81 -4.63 -8.09
N THR A 101 -9.65 -3.48 -8.77
CA THR A 101 -8.66 -3.33 -9.85
C THR A 101 -7.26 -3.58 -9.35
N TRP A 102 -6.90 -3.01 -8.19
CA TRP A 102 -5.60 -3.25 -7.59
C TRP A 102 -5.41 -4.72 -7.18
N MET A 103 -6.43 -5.34 -6.58
CA MET A 103 -6.38 -6.76 -6.21
C MET A 103 -6.15 -7.67 -7.43
N GLU A 104 -6.76 -7.38 -8.58
CA GLU A 104 -6.51 -8.13 -9.81
C GLU A 104 -5.07 -7.96 -10.31
N ILE A 105 -4.46 -6.79 -10.14
CA ILE A 105 -3.03 -6.60 -10.48
C ILE A 105 -2.14 -7.46 -9.59
N LEU A 106 -2.44 -7.53 -8.28
CA LEU A 106 -1.70 -8.41 -7.37
C LEU A 106 -1.82 -9.88 -7.80
N LYS A 107 -2.96 -10.30 -8.34
CA LYS A 107 -3.13 -11.64 -8.90
C LYS A 107 -2.35 -11.87 -10.18
N MET A 108 -2.46 -10.94 -11.13
CA MET A 108 -1.76 -11.01 -12.42
C MET A 108 -0.24 -11.05 -12.27
N THR A 109 0.29 -10.34 -11.27
CA THR A 109 1.73 -10.28 -10.98
C THR A 109 2.23 -11.46 -10.14
N GLY A 110 1.34 -12.35 -9.69
CA GLY A 110 1.71 -13.51 -8.86
C GLY A 110 2.07 -13.15 -7.41
N ILE A 111 1.67 -11.96 -6.94
CA ILE A 111 1.81 -11.60 -5.52
C ILE A 111 0.87 -12.46 -4.67
N THR A 112 -0.34 -12.69 -5.13
CA THR A 112 -1.29 -13.61 -4.49
C THR A 112 -2.08 -14.36 -5.57
N LYS A 113 -2.65 -15.51 -5.25
CA LYS A 113 -3.55 -16.24 -6.15
C LYS A 113 -5.02 -15.98 -5.85
N THR A 114 -5.34 -15.72 -4.59
CA THR A 114 -6.71 -15.74 -4.04
C THR A 114 -7.02 -14.50 -3.19
N GLY A 115 -6.23 -13.44 -3.35
CA GLY A 115 -6.50 -12.15 -2.74
C GLY A 115 -7.90 -11.64 -3.03
N HIS A 116 -8.55 -11.10 -2.01
CA HIS A 116 -9.94 -10.66 -2.08
C HIS A 116 -10.23 -9.55 -1.06
N ILE A 117 -11.37 -8.90 -1.25
CA ILE A 117 -11.87 -7.83 -0.38
C ILE A 117 -13.13 -8.36 0.29
N VAL A 118 -13.20 -8.24 1.61
CA VAL A 118 -14.37 -8.62 2.42
C VAL A 118 -15.06 -7.34 2.88
N GLU A 119 -16.32 -7.19 2.51
CA GLU A 119 -17.18 -6.11 3.01
C GLU A 119 -17.63 -6.47 4.43
N LYS A 120 -17.36 -5.59 5.40
CA LYS A 120 -17.66 -5.78 6.84
C LYS A 120 -18.79 -4.86 7.33
N GLY A 121 -19.33 -4.03 6.44
CA GLY A 121 -20.39 -3.06 6.67
C GLY A 121 -20.42 -2.04 5.53
N GLU A 122 -21.30 -1.04 5.61
CA GLU A 122 -21.45 -0.03 4.54
C GLU A 122 -20.13 0.72 4.23
N ASP A 123 -19.36 1.01 5.28
CA ASP A 123 -18.16 1.85 5.20
C ASP A 123 -16.88 1.12 5.62
N LYS A 124 -16.93 -0.22 5.73
CA LYS A 124 -15.83 -1.02 6.27
C LYS A 124 -15.47 -2.17 5.35
N TYR A 125 -14.19 -2.23 5.02
CA TYR A 125 -13.64 -3.22 4.10
C TYR A 125 -12.39 -3.84 4.73
N GLN A 126 -12.22 -5.13 4.49
CA GLN A 126 -11.03 -5.86 4.88
C GLN A 126 -10.35 -6.41 3.64
N ILE A 127 -9.13 -5.95 3.40
CA ILE A 127 -8.25 -6.48 2.36
C ILE A 127 -7.62 -7.76 2.90
N VAL A 128 -7.74 -8.86 2.16
CA VAL A 128 -7.15 -10.15 2.52
C VAL A 128 -6.22 -10.58 1.40
N ILE A 129 -4.92 -10.69 1.69
CA ILE A 129 -3.88 -11.13 0.75
C ILE A 129 -3.26 -12.42 1.30
N PRO A 130 -3.91 -13.59 1.09
CA PRO A 130 -3.34 -14.88 1.47
C PRO A 130 -2.27 -15.32 0.47
N ASP A 131 -1.42 -16.24 0.89
CA ASP A 131 -0.33 -16.82 0.10
C ASP A 131 0.50 -15.76 -0.65
N CYS A 132 0.79 -14.66 0.04
CA CYS A 132 1.57 -13.54 -0.45
C CYS A 132 2.99 -14.02 -0.76
N SER A 133 3.42 -13.93 -2.02
CA SER A 133 4.77 -14.32 -2.44
C SER A 133 5.87 -13.43 -1.86
N LEU A 134 5.48 -12.34 -1.18
CA LEU A 134 6.37 -11.43 -0.46
C LEU A 134 6.36 -11.66 1.06
N SER A 135 5.61 -12.64 1.59
CA SER A 135 5.49 -12.85 3.04
C SER A 135 6.77 -13.35 3.70
N ASN A 136 7.57 -14.16 3.00
CA ASN A 136 8.78 -14.76 3.55
C ASN A 136 10.07 -14.09 3.03
N PRO A 137 11.06 -13.80 3.89
CA PRO A 137 11.13 -14.02 5.35
C PRO A 137 10.58 -12.83 6.17
N ILE A 138 9.97 -11.85 5.52
CA ILE A 138 9.74 -10.53 6.09
C ILE A 138 8.69 -10.55 7.20
N HIS A 139 7.60 -11.29 7.04
CA HIS A 139 6.55 -11.36 8.06
C HIS A 139 7.03 -12.06 9.33
N GLU A 140 7.95 -13.03 9.23
CA GLU A 140 8.59 -13.63 10.41
C GLU A 140 9.50 -12.63 11.13
N ILE A 141 10.26 -11.80 10.38
CA ILE A 141 11.15 -10.78 10.94
C ILE A 141 10.37 -9.62 11.55
N ILE A 142 9.25 -9.24 10.93
CA ILE A 142 8.35 -8.19 11.41
C ILE A 142 7.58 -8.68 12.65
N GLY A 143 7.19 -9.95 12.71
CA GLY A 143 6.47 -10.52 13.86
C GLY A 143 5.19 -9.74 14.19
N ASP A 144 4.97 -9.43 15.46
CA ASP A 144 3.80 -8.67 15.96
C ASP A 144 3.91 -7.14 15.74
N GLN A 145 4.84 -6.68 14.92
CA GLN A 145 5.06 -5.24 14.74
C GLN A 145 3.91 -4.57 13.99
N LYS A 146 3.63 -3.32 14.39
CA LYS A 146 2.58 -2.47 13.81
C LYS A 146 3.09 -1.84 12.52
N GLY A 147 2.63 -2.35 11.38
CA GLY A 147 2.90 -1.79 10.05
C GLY A 147 1.73 -2.04 9.11
N ILE A 148 1.66 -1.29 8.03
CA ILE A 148 0.66 -1.39 6.98
C ILE A 148 1.33 -2.11 5.82
N CYS A 149 0.73 -3.22 5.38
CA CYS A 149 1.20 -3.93 4.20
C CYS A 149 1.33 -2.94 3.03
N PRO A 150 2.50 -2.82 2.39
CA PRO A 150 2.69 -1.94 1.24
C PRO A 150 1.63 -2.12 0.14
N MET A 151 1.11 -3.35 -0.02
CA MET A 151 0.09 -3.65 -1.03
C MET A 151 -1.27 -3.07 -0.62
N ALA A 152 -1.58 -3.13 0.67
CA ALA A 152 -2.78 -2.54 1.24
C ALA A 152 -2.69 -1.00 1.29
N LEU A 153 -1.49 -0.46 1.52
CA LEU A 153 -1.23 0.99 1.48
C LEU A 153 -1.51 1.55 0.09
N ILE A 154 -0.94 0.95 -0.97
CA ILE A 154 -1.19 1.39 -2.35
C ILE A 154 -2.68 1.22 -2.70
N LEU A 155 -3.31 0.13 -2.26
CA LEU A 155 -4.74 -0.11 -2.45
C LEU A 155 -5.56 1.02 -1.80
N ALA A 156 -5.32 1.33 -0.52
CA ALA A 156 -6.04 2.41 0.18
C ALA A 156 -5.80 3.77 -0.48
N SER A 157 -4.58 4.06 -0.90
CA SER A 157 -4.28 5.30 -1.61
C SER A 157 -4.99 5.37 -2.97
N SER A 158 -5.06 4.26 -3.72
CA SER A 158 -5.82 4.19 -4.98
C SER A 158 -7.31 4.44 -4.76
N THR A 159 -7.81 4.01 -3.60
CA THR A 159 -9.21 4.16 -3.18
C THR A 159 -9.49 5.61 -2.81
N ALA A 160 -8.59 6.27 -2.08
CA ALA A 160 -8.69 7.69 -1.72
C ALA A 160 -8.64 8.59 -2.96
N ILE A 161 -7.87 8.21 -3.98
CA ILE A 161 -7.82 8.93 -5.26
C ILE A 161 -9.12 8.76 -6.06
N ALA A 162 -9.82 7.63 -5.91
CA ALA A 162 -11.07 7.37 -6.61
C ALA A 162 -12.27 8.14 -6.01
N ASP A 163 -12.20 8.50 -4.73
CA ASP A 163 -13.19 9.33 -4.04
C ASP A 163 -12.50 10.27 -3.05
N GLU A 164 -12.22 11.49 -3.51
CA GLU A 164 -11.57 12.53 -2.70
C GLU A 164 -12.51 13.14 -1.65
N SER A 165 -13.82 12.89 -1.77
CA SER A 165 -14.82 13.46 -0.87
C SER A 165 -15.02 12.66 0.41
N THR A 166 -14.59 11.40 0.42
CA THR A 166 -14.72 10.50 1.56
C THR A 166 -13.35 10.20 2.16
N PRO A 167 -13.00 10.77 3.33
CA PRO A 167 -11.74 10.46 3.99
C PRO A 167 -11.64 8.96 4.30
N ILE A 168 -10.43 8.41 4.14
CA ILE A 168 -10.15 6.99 4.39
C ILE A 168 -9.21 6.85 5.58
N GLU A 169 -9.57 5.96 6.50
CA GLU A 169 -8.66 5.46 7.53
C GLU A 169 -8.22 4.04 7.20
N ILE A 170 -6.91 3.81 7.22
CA ILE A 170 -6.31 2.48 7.09
C ILE A 170 -5.76 2.03 8.44
N ASP A 171 -6.04 0.79 8.82
CA ASP A 171 -5.50 0.19 10.02
C ASP A 171 -4.19 -0.57 9.78
N TYR A 172 -3.49 -0.84 10.88
CA TYR A 172 -2.33 -1.72 10.82
C TYR A 172 -2.72 -3.10 10.32
N SER A 173 -1.84 -3.67 9.52
CA SER A 173 -2.05 -4.98 8.95
C SER A 173 -1.76 -6.05 9.98
N SER A 174 -2.62 -7.07 10.02
CA SER A 174 -2.33 -8.32 10.70
C SER A 174 -1.50 -9.20 9.75
N PHE A 175 -0.24 -9.44 10.10
CA PHE A 175 0.66 -10.30 9.34
C PHE A 175 0.47 -11.75 9.78
N THR A 176 0.21 -12.62 8.80
CA THR A 176 0.17 -14.07 8.98
C THR A 176 1.41 -14.68 8.30
N PRO A 177 1.79 -15.93 8.64
CA PRO A 177 2.95 -16.57 8.01
C PRO A 177 2.87 -16.61 6.47
N THR A 178 1.65 -16.66 5.93
CA THR A 178 1.42 -16.76 4.48
C THR A 178 0.88 -15.49 3.86
N GLY A 179 0.61 -14.40 4.59
CA GLY A 179 -0.13 -13.29 4.01
C GLY A 179 -0.49 -12.17 4.97
N THR A 180 -1.44 -11.31 4.57
CA THR A 180 -1.85 -10.14 5.35
C THR A 180 -3.36 -9.94 5.37
N LYS A 181 -3.83 -9.28 6.42
CA LYS A 181 -5.18 -8.70 6.50
C LYS A 181 -5.08 -7.24 6.92
N THR A 182 -5.80 -6.35 6.25
CA THR A 182 -5.76 -4.92 6.52
C THR A 182 -7.17 -4.34 6.46
N ASP A 183 -7.60 -3.67 7.52
CA ASP A 183 -8.91 -3.03 7.57
C ASP A 183 -8.82 -1.59 7.04
N ILE A 184 -9.85 -1.19 6.30
CA ILE A 184 -10.06 0.14 5.73
C ILE A 184 -11.45 0.62 6.11
N HIS A 185 -11.54 1.87 6.55
CA HIS A 185 -12.77 2.53 6.94
C HIS A 185 -12.95 3.82 6.14
N PHE A 186 -14.15 4.02 5.60
CA PHE A 186 -14.58 5.30 5.06
C PHE A 186 -15.16 6.13 6.20
N ILE A 187 -14.61 7.31 6.43
CA ILE A 187 -15.08 8.22 7.46
C ILE A 187 -16.23 9.03 6.87
N LYS A 188 -17.44 8.79 7.36
CA LYS A 188 -18.58 9.69 7.09
C LYS A 188 -18.35 10.97 7.91
N GLU A 189 -18.38 12.13 7.25
CA GLU A 189 -18.50 13.40 7.98
C GLU A 189 -19.89 13.42 8.66
N GLU A 190 -19.90 13.57 9.99
CA GLU A 190 -21.12 13.79 10.79
C GLU A 190 -21.62 15.24 10.66
#